data_AF-A0A971VBI2-F1
#
_entry.id   AF-A0A971VBI2-F1
#
_cell.length_a   1.000
_cell.length_b   1.000
_cell.length_c   1.000
_cell.angle_alpha   90.00
_cell.angle_beta   90.00
_cell.angle_gamma   90.00
#
_symmetry.space_group_name_H-M   'P 1'
#
loop_
_entity.id
_entity.type
_entity.pdbx_description
1 polymer ?
#
loop_
_entity_poly.entity_id
_entity_poly.type
_entity_poly.pdbx_seq_one_letter_code
_entity_poly.pdbx_strand_id
1 'polypeptide(L)'
;MEKPSSRAEEKGGTELQGVQWVHQEAQQDQLEVKLQKKLSSIKGAGKVEVMITYSSSKEMVPAVNITESQTTTEEQDSGGGVRKVSQKDVNSQTVTMNDAGGTKPLVVKEVEPEIKGVIVIAEGARDIRIKMDLMRAVQTALGVSAQQVEVFEMETNS
;
A
#
# COMPACT_ATOMS: atom_id res chain seq x y z
N MET A 1 -50.56 -2.80 -36.28
CA MET A 1 -49.17 -2.67 -35.83
C MET A 1 -49.11 -2.80 -34.30
N GLU A 2 -48.03 -3.40 -33.81
CA GLU A 2 -47.32 -3.12 -32.54
C GLU A 2 -48.05 -3.17 -31.18
N LYS A 3 -47.71 -4.23 -30.41
CA LYS A 3 -47.25 -4.17 -29.00
C LYS A 3 -45.73 -3.84 -29.00
N PRO A 4 -45.00 -3.56 -27.89
CA PRO A 4 -45.33 -3.63 -26.44
C PRO A 4 -45.16 -2.22 -25.78
N SER A 5 -44.84 -1.96 -24.49
CA SER A 5 -44.49 -2.78 -23.31
C SER A 5 -44.79 -2.06 -21.98
N SER A 6 -44.51 -2.70 -20.83
CA SER A 6 -44.52 -2.14 -19.47
C SER A 6 -43.13 -1.65 -19.01
N ARG A 7 -43.13 -0.68 -18.08
CA ARG A 7 -41.97 -0.28 -17.25
C ARG A 7 -41.45 -1.47 -16.42
N ALA A 8 -40.13 -1.61 -16.35
CA ALA A 8 -39.42 -2.36 -15.31
C ALA A 8 -38.16 -1.58 -14.92
N GLU A 9 -37.95 -1.39 -13.63
CA GLU A 9 -36.73 -0.85 -13.02
C GLU A 9 -36.01 -1.97 -12.27
N GLU A 10 -34.78 -1.68 -11.83
CA GLU A 10 -33.97 -2.47 -10.87
C GLU A 10 -33.36 -3.80 -11.39
N LYS A 11 -32.06 -4.13 -11.17
CA LYS A 11 -30.93 -3.37 -10.57
C LYS A 11 -29.63 -3.66 -11.34
N GLY A 12 -28.86 -2.63 -11.65
CA GLY A 12 -27.45 -2.78 -12.03
C GLY A 12 -26.58 -2.96 -10.77
N GLY A 13 -26.53 -4.18 -10.23
CA GLY A 13 -25.62 -4.50 -9.13
C GLY A 13 -24.18 -4.62 -9.66
N THR A 14 -23.40 -3.54 -9.59
CA THR A 14 -21.97 -3.59 -9.92
C THR A 14 -21.20 -4.19 -8.76
N GLU A 15 -21.03 -5.50 -8.81
CA GLU A 15 -20.15 -6.23 -7.90
C GLU A 15 -18.69 -5.77 -8.14
N LEU A 16 -18.10 -5.09 -7.15
CA LEU A 16 -16.71 -4.63 -7.21
C LEU A 16 -15.73 -5.79 -7.00
N GLN A 17 -15.66 -6.69 -7.98
CA GLN A 17 -14.63 -7.73 -8.02
C GLN A 17 -13.28 -7.12 -8.38
N GLY A 18 -12.21 -7.48 -7.66
CA GLY A 18 -10.84 -7.25 -8.13
C GLY A 18 -9.86 -6.55 -7.19
N VAL A 19 -10.10 -6.47 -5.88
CA VAL A 19 -8.96 -6.26 -4.95
C VAL A 19 -8.20 -7.58 -4.83
N GLN A 20 -7.25 -7.81 -5.74
CA GLN A 20 -6.44 -9.03 -5.73
C GLN A 20 -5.38 -8.93 -4.63
N TRP A 21 -5.75 -9.33 -3.42
CA TRP A 21 -4.85 -9.46 -2.29
C TRP A 21 -3.77 -10.49 -2.61
N VAL A 22 -2.54 -10.02 -2.85
CA VAL A 22 -1.37 -10.89 -2.94
C VAL A 22 -1.06 -11.37 -1.51
N HIS A 23 -1.55 -12.56 -1.18
CA HIS A 23 -1.25 -13.20 0.10
C HIS A 23 0.20 -13.68 0.08
N GLN A 24 1.09 -12.86 0.62
CA GLN A 24 2.51 -13.19 0.71
C GLN A 24 2.73 -14.07 1.95
N GLU A 25 2.59 -15.39 1.77
CA GLU A 25 3.09 -16.38 2.73
C GLU A 25 4.59 -16.19 2.97
N ALA A 26 5.08 -16.67 4.12
CA ALA A 26 6.37 -16.36 4.71
C ALA A 26 7.61 -16.80 3.90
N GLN A 27 7.85 -16.14 2.76
CA GLN A 27 9.19 -16.00 2.21
C GLN A 27 9.94 -14.98 3.08
N GLN A 28 11.00 -15.45 3.75
CA GLN A 28 11.89 -14.62 4.54
C GLN A 28 12.31 -13.39 3.73
N ASP A 29 12.03 -12.19 4.23
CA ASP A 29 12.08 -10.99 3.39
C ASP A 29 13.53 -10.77 2.92
N GLN A 30 13.72 -10.48 1.63
CA GLN A 30 15.05 -10.14 1.13
C GLN A 30 15.62 -8.92 1.87
N LEU A 31 14.77 -8.04 2.40
CA LEU A 31 15.19 -6.90 3.24
C LEU A 31 15.71 -7.38 4.60
N GLU A 32 15.02 -8.30 5.28
CA GLU A 32 15.48 -8.93 6.53
C GLU A 32 16.83 -9.62 6.34
N VAL A 33 16.97 -10.48 5.33
CA VAL A 33 18.22 -11.22 5.05
C VAL A 33 19.38 -10.27 4.72
N LYS A 34 19.12 -9.21 3.94
CA LYS A 34 20.13 -8.17 3.64
C LYS A 34 20.53 -7.41 4.90
N LEU A 35 19.56 -7.00 5.72
CA LEU A 35 19.80 -6.24 6.94
C LEU A 35 20.56 -7.08 7.97
N GLN A 36 20.12 -8.32 8.23
CA GLN A 36 20.79 -9.29 9.10
C GLN A 36 22.27 -9.44 8.74
N LYS A 37 22.60 -9.63 7.45
CA LYS A 37 23.98 -9.77 6.96
C LYS A 37 24.83 -8.50 7.14
N LYS A 38 24.21 -7.32 7.15
CA LYS A 38 24.90 -6.04 7.42
C LYS A 38 25.10 -5.83 8.92
N LEU A 39 24.09 -6.11 9.74
CA LEU A 39 24.17 -5.99 11.20
C LEU A 39 25.15 -6.97 11.82
N SER A 40 25.24 -8.22 11.35
CA SER A 40 26.24 -9.19 11.82
C SER A 40 27.68 -8.82 11.47
N SER A 41 27.89 -7.86 10.56
CA SER A 41 29.21 -7.30 10.26
C SER A 41 29.66 -6.22 11.27
N ILE A 42 28.79 -5.81 12.20
CA ILE A 42 29.14 -4.87 13.27
C ILE A 42 30.03 -5.59 14.29
N LYS A 43 31.16 -4.97 14.65
CA LYS A 43 32.16 -5.54 15.56
C LYS A 43 31.52 -5.89 16.91
N GLY A 44 31.44 -7.18 17.21
CA GLY A 44 30.89 -7.69 18.47
C GLY A 44 29.39 -7.98 18.44
N ALA A 45 28.68 -7.82 17.32
CA ALA A 45 27.27 -8.19 17.20
C ALA A 45 27.02 -9.71 17.20
N GLY A 46 27.98 -10.50 16.70
CA GLY A 46 27.87 -11.95 16.60
C GLY A 46 26.83 -12.40 15.56
N LYS A 47 26.19 -13.55 15.79
CA LYS A 47 24.99 -13.95 15.07
C LYS A 47 23.86 -12.95 15.36
N VAL A 48 23.17 -12.56 14.30
CA VAL A 48 22.00 -11.67 14.33
C VAL A 48 20.85 -12.35 13.62
N GLU A 49 19.64 -12.14 14.12
CA GLU A 49 18.35 -12.44 13.46
C GLU A 49 17.49 -11.17 13.47
N VAL A 50 16.70 -10.97 12.41
CA VAL A 50 15.92 -9.75 12.19
C VAL A 50 14.52 -10.12 11.70
N MET A 51 13.50 -9.48 12.27
CA MET A 51 12.12 -9.55 11.79
C MET A 51 11.58 -8.13 11.55
N ILE A 52 10.93 -7.90 10.42
CA ILE A 52 10.31 -6.62 10.03
C ILE A 52 8.79 -6.82 9.94
N THR A 53 8.03 -5.96 10.61
CA THR A 53 6.56 -5.96 10.54
C THR A 53 6.07 -4.75 9.76
N TYR A 54 5.21 -4.98 8.77
CA TYR A 54 4.66 -3.94 7.90
C TYR A 54 3.24 -3.51 8.30
N SER A 55 2.81 -2.33 7.83
CA SER A 55 1.49 -1.78 8.11
C SER A 55 0.36 -2.52 7.38
N SER A 56 0.63 -2.91 6.13
CA SER A 56 -0.24 -3.56 5.15
C SER A 56 0.59 -4.44 4.18
N SER A 57 -0.07 -5.07 3.20
CA SER A 57 0.60 -5.62 2.02
C SER A 57 0.99 -4.51 1.03
N LYS A 58 1.83 -4.82 0.03
CA LYS A 58 2.05 -3.90 -1.11
C LYS A 58 0.73 -3.60 -1.83
N GLU A 59 0.55 -2.35 -2.24
CA GLU A 59 -0.64 -1.89 -2.96
C GLU A 59 -0.29 -1.48 -4.40
N MET A 60 -1.17 -1.84 -5.35
CA MET A 60 -0.98 -1.58 -6.77
C MET A 60 -2.02 -0.54 -7.24
N VAL A 61 -1.55 0.59 -7.74
CA VAL A 61 -2.43 1.67 -8.24
C VAL A 61 -2.63 1.50 -9.75
N PRO A 62 -3.85 1.16 -10.22
CA PRO A 62 -4.12 1.05 -11.64
C PRO A 62 -4.27 2.44 -12.30
N ALA A 63 -3.95 2.52 -13.59
CA ALA A 63 -4.33 3.66 -14.43
C ALA A 63 -5.85 3.75 -14.54
N VAL A 64 -6.38 4.95 -14.33
CA VAL A 64 -7.79 5.27 -14.55
C VAL A 64 -7.90 6.40 -15.56
N ASN A 65 -8.81 6.25 -16.52
CA ASN A 65 -9.22 7.31 -17.42
C ASN A 65 -10.43 8.01 -16.79
N ILE A 66 -10.30 9.30 -16.49
CA ILE A 66 -11.33 10.10 -15.81
C ILE A 66 -11.88 11.13 -16.79
N THR A 67 -13.17 11.05 -17.05
CA THR A 67 -13.93 12.06 -17.80
C THR A 67 -14.77 12.86 -16.81
N GLU A 68 -14.41 14.12 -16.59
CA GLU A 68 -15.24 15.07 -15.83
C GLU A 68 -16.00 15.98 -16.79
N SER A 69 -17.30 16.17 -16.54
CA SER A 69 -18.14 17.17 -17.20
C SER A 69 -18.74 18.09 -16.15
N GLN A 70 -18.67 19.40 -16.36
CA GLN A 70 -19.31 20.39 -15.50
C GLN A 70 -20.21 21.30 -16.32
N THR A 71 -21.51 21.25 -16.05
CA THR A 71 -22.51 22.12 -16.68
C THR A 71 -22.98 23.14 -15.66
N THR A 72 -22.79 24.43 -15.96
CA THR A 72 -23.35 25.53 -15.16
C THR A 72 -24.39 26.26 -15.99
N THR A 73 -25.65 26.23 -15.54
CA THR A 73 -26.76 26.95 -16.15
C THR A 73 -27.12 28.12 -15.25
N GLU A 74 -27.12 29.33 -15.81
CA GLU A 74 -27.62 30.54 -15.16
C GLU A 74 -28.86 31.01 -15.93
N GLU A 75 -30.03 30.93 -15.29
CA GLU A 75 -31.29 31.44 -15.81
C GLU A 75 -31.61 32.77 -15.13
N GLN A 76 -31.93 33.80 -15.91
CA GLN A 76 -32.41 35.08 -15.39
C GLN A 76 -33.88 35.23 -15.75
N ASP A 77 -34.74 35.40 -14.74
CA ASP A 77 -36.17 35.62 -14.94
C ASP A 77 -36.46 37.09 -15.31
N SER A 78 -37.65 37.32 -15.88
CA SER A 78 -38.08 38.66 -16.31
C SER A 78 -38.38 39.62 -15.16
N GLY A 79 -38.34 39.16 -13.90
CA GLY A 79 -38.49 39.95 -12.68
C GLY A 79 -37.15 40.30 -11.99
N GLY A 80 -36.02 39.80 -12.49
CA GLY A 80 -34.68 40.08 -11.97
C GLY A 80 -34.11 38.99 -11.05
N GLY A 81 -34.80 37.86 -10.86
CA GLY A 81 -34.23 36.70 -10.16
C GLY A 81 -33.21 35.97 -11.04
N VAL A 82 -32.15 35.45 -10.41
CA VAL A 82 -31.10 34.66 -11.07
C VAL A 82 -30.99 33.29 -10.42
N ARG A 83 -31.23 32.23 -11.19
CA ARG A 83 -31.15 30.82 -10.77
C ARG A 83 -29.89 30.19 -11.36
N LYS A 84 -28.93 29.83 -10.50
CA LYS A 84 -27.71 29.13 -10.88
C LYS A 84 -27.81 27.64 -10.52
N VAL A 85 -27.66 26.77 -11.51
CA VAL A 85 -27.58 25.32 -11.36
C VAL A 85 -26.20 24.87 -11.80
N SER A 86 -25.48 24.11 -10.96
CA SER A 86 -24.21 23.49 -11.31
C SER A 86 -24.34 21.98 -11.18
N GLN A 87 -24.17 21.26 -12.28
CA GLN A 87 -24.08 19.81 -12.34
C GLN A 87 -22.62 19.41 -12.61
N LYS A 88 -22.12 18.43 -11.87
CA LYS A 88 -20.80 17.80 -12.11
C LYS A 88 -21.00 16.29 -12.25
N ASP A 89 -20.65 15.77 -13.42
CA ASP A 89 -20.62 14.35 -13.73
C ASP A 89 -19.16 13.88 -13.79
N VAL A 90 -18.85 12.77 -13.12
CA VAL A 90 -17.51 12.17 -13.10
C VAL A 90 -17.64 10.70 -13.47
N ASN A 91 -17.02 10.30 -14.58
CA ASN A 91 -16.93 8.92 -15.02
C ASN A 91 -15.46 8.47 -14.96
N SER A 92 -15.19 7.32 -14.34
CA SER A 92 -13.85 6.78 -14.16
C SER A 92 -13.81 5.32 -14.63
N GLN A 93 -12.86 5.01 -15.51
CA GLN A 93 -12.69 3.67 -16.08
C GLN A 93 -11.24 3.20 -15.94
N THR A 94 -11.04 2.01 -15.38
CA THR A 94 -9.71 1.38 -15.29
C THR A 94 -9.17 1.05 -16.68
N VAL A 95 -7.94 1.48 -16.97
CA VAL A 95 -7.24 1.17 -18.21
C VAL A 95 -6.64 -0.23 -18.11
N THR A 96 -6.95 -1.08 -19.08
CA THR A 96 -6.45 -2.46 -19.16
C THR A 96 -5.56 -2.68 -20.37
N MET A 97 -4.60 -3.59 -20.25
CA MET A 97 -3.77 -4.09 -21.36
C MET A 97 -4.00 -5.59 -21.56
N ASN A 98 -3.99 -6.02 -22.82
CA ASN A 98 -4.02 -7.43 -23.19
C ASN A 98 -2.59 -7.96 -23.33
N ASP A 99 -2.33 -9.11 -22.73
CA ASP A 99 -1.07 -9.84 -22.78
C ASP A 99 -1.35 -11.33 -23.07
N ALA A 100 -0.33 -12.14 -23.28
CA ALA A 100 -0.46 -13.57 -23.58
C ALA A 100 -1.21 -14.37 -22.48
N GLY A 101 -1.28 -13.84 -21.26
CA GLY A 101 -2.04 -14.38 -20.13
C GLY A 101 -3.45 -13.79 -19.94
N GLY A 102 -3.92 -12.90 -20.81
CA GLY A 102 -5.25 -12.26 -20.73
C GLY A 102 -5.22 -10.74 -20.49
N THR A 103 -6.38 -10.19 -20.13
CA THR A 103 -6.58 -8.76 -19.87
C THR A 103 -6.24 -8.43 -18.41
N LYS A 104 -5.26 -7.54 -18.19
CA LYS A 104 -4.80 -7.09 -16.86
C LYS A 104 -4.87 -5.55 -16.75
N PRO A 105 -5.11 -4.97 -15.56
CA PRO A 105 -5.04 -3.53 -15.39
C PRO A 105 -3.61 -3.02 -15.66
N LEU A 106 -3.50 -1.86 -16.32
CA LEU A 106 -2.24 -1.13 -16.41
C LEU A 106 -1.93 -0.53 -15.05
N VAL A 107 -0.83 -0.93 -14.42
CA VAL A 107 -0.40 -0.37 -13.12
C VAL A 107 0.49 0.83 -13.36
N VAL A 108 0.19 1.96 -12.70
CA VAL A 108 0.95 3.22 -12.81
C VAL A 108 1.93 3.43 -11.65
N LYS A 109 1.66 2.82 -10.50
CA LYS A 109 2.48 2.94 -9.30
C LYS A 109 2.31 1.72 -8.40
N GLU A 110 3.42 1.24 -7.85
CA GLU A 110 3.42 0.36 -6.67
C GLU A 110 3.63 1.22 -5.42
N VAL A 111 2.94 0.89 -4.34
CA VAL A 111 3.10 1.52 -3.02
C VAL A 111 3.63 0.46 -2.06
N GLU A 112 4.84 0.67 -1.55
CA GLU A 112 5.40 -0.18 -0.51
C GLU A 112 4.77 0.17 0.85
N PRO A 113 4.49 -0.84 1.71
CA PRO A 113 3.88 -0.61 3.01
C PRO A 113 4.87 0.02 3.98
N GLU A 114 4.36 0.80 4.93
CA GLU A 114 5.16 1.39 6.00
C GLU A 114 5.63 0.32 7.00
N ILE A 115 6.84 0.47 7.53
CA ILE A 115 7.35 -0.43 8.57
C ILE A 115 6.73 -0.02 9.91
N LYS A 116 5.93 -0.92 10.51
CA LYS A 116 5.38 -0.76 11.87
C LYS A 116 6.47 -0.93 12.93
N GLY A 117 7.31 -1.94 12.79
CA GLY A 117 8.36 -2.23 13.76
C GLY A 117 9.38 -3.26 13.29
N VAL A 118 10.52 -3.30 13.99
CA VAL A 118 11.66 -4.17 13.72
C VAL A 118 12.13 -4.78 15.03
N ILE A 119 12.30 -6.10 15.05
CA ILE A 119 12.93 -6.82 16.15
C ILE A 119 14.29 -7.32 15.68
N VAL A 120 15.34 -7.05 16.47
CA VAL A 120 16.69 -7.59 16.26
C VAL A 120 17.08 -8.43 17.46
N ILE A 121 17.52 -9.65 17.21
CA ILE A 121 18.06 -10.56 18.23
C ILE A 121 19.53 -10.79 17.89
N ALA A 122 20.44 -10.49 18.81
CA ALA A 122 21.89 -10.58 18.56
C ALA A 122 22.67 -11.09 19.77
N GLU A 123 23.64 -11.97 19.55
CA GLU A 123 24.55 -12.48 20.59
C GLU A 123 25.26 -11.33 21.33
N GLY A 124 25.65 -10.29 20.58
CA GLY A 124 26.34 -9.11 21.10
C GLY A 124 25.48 -8.12 21.89
N ALA A 125 24.15 -8.23 21.86
CA ALA A 125 23.26 -7.19 22.40
C ALA A 125 23.25 -7.09 23.95
N ARG A 126 23.99 -7.94 24.64
CA ARG A 126 24.34 -7.79 26.06
C ARG A 126 25.17 -6.53 26.34
N ASP A 127 26.06 -6.14 25.43
CA ASP A 127 26.80 -4.87 25.55
C ASP A 127 25.89 -3.73 25.07
N ILE A 128 25.57 -2.81 25.98
CA ILE A 128 24.71 -1.66 25.72
C ILE A 128 25.18 -0.81 24.52
N ARG A 129 26.49 -0.77 24.24
CA ARG A 129 27.06 -0.06 23.09
C ARG A 129 26.68 -0.75 21.79
N ILE A 130 26.82 -2.08 21.74
CA ILE A 130 26.43 -2.90 20.59
C ILE A 130 24.92 -2.83 20.38
N LYS A 131 24.12 -2.88 21.46
CA LYS A 131 22.67 -2.67 21.40
C LYS A 131 22.30 -1.31 20.80
N MET A 132 22.96 -0.22 21.21
CA MET A 132 22.75 1.11 20.64
C MET A 132 23.20 1.23 19.18
N ASP A 133 24.32 0.62 18.81
CA ASP A 133 24.84 0.66 17.43
C ASP A 133 23.96 -0.15 16.47
N LEU A 134 23.47 -1.32 16.90
CA LEU A 134 22.45 -2.10 16.17
C LEU A 134 21.17 -1.28 15.96
N MET A 135 20.63 -0.67 17.02
CA MET A 135 19.42 0.15 16.94
C MET A 135 19.61 1.32 15.94
N ARG A 136 20.70 2.07 16.04
CA ARG A 136 21.01 3.18 15.10
C ARG A 136 21.19 2.72 13.67
N ALA A 137 21.82 1.56 13.45
CA ALA A 137 22.00 1.00 12.12
C ALA A 137 20.65 0.63 11.48
N VAL A 138 19.72 0.04 12.24
CA VAL A 138 18.34 -0.24 11.78
C VAL A 138 17.59 1.04 11.45
N GLN A 139 17.60 2.03 12.34
CA GLN A 139 16.96 3.33 12.11
C GLN A 139 17.48 4.00 10.83
N THR A 140 18.79 3.95 10.59
CA THR A 140 19.43 4.54 9.41
C THR A 140 19.12 3.76 8.13
N ALA A 141 19.08 2.42 8.19
CA ALA A 141 18.84 1.56 7.04
C ALA A 141 17.38 1.55 6.57
N LEU A 142 16.43 1.71 7.49
CA LEU A 142 14.99 1.57 7.24
C LEU A 142 14.19 2.86 7.41
N GLY A 143 14.81 3.96 7.86
CA GLY A 143 14.12 5.24 8.11
C GLY A 143 13.18 5.24 9.31
N VAL A 144 13.24 4.22 10.17
CA VAL A 144 12.35 4.03 11.32
C VAL A 144 12.79 4.82 12.56
N SER A 145 11.85 5.16 13.42
CA SER A 145 12.13 5.78 14.72
C SER A 145 12.65 4.76 15.75
N ALA A 146 13.32 5.23 16.79
CA ALA A 146 13.84 4.36 17.86
C ALA A 146 12.73 3.61 18.62
N GLN A 147 11.50 4.15 18.64
CA GLN A 147 10.32 3.53 19.28
C GLN A 147 9.79 2.33 18.50
N GLN A 148 10.24 2.15 17.26
CA GLN A 148 9.86 1.05 16.37
C GLN A 148 10.93 -0.04 16.29
N VAL A 149 12.04 0.09 17.03
CA VAL A 149 13.17 -0.85 16.97
C VAL A 149 13.46 -1.39 18.36
N GLU A 150 13.24 -2.69 18.55
CA GLU A 150 13.65 -3.39 19.77
C GLU A 150 14.81 -4.35 19.50
N VAL A 151 15.74 -4.42 20.45
CA VAL A 151 16.99 -5.18 20.32
C VAL A 151 17.21 -6.05 21.55
N PHE A 152 17.32 -7.36 21.38
CA PHE A 152 17.43 -8.34 22.45
C PHE A 152 18.73 -9.17 22.35
N GLU A 153 19.23 -9.62 23.50
CA GLU A 153 20.30 -10.61 23.59
C GLU A 153 19.81 -11.96 23.05
N MET A 154 20.63 -12.63 22.25
CA MET A 154 20.33 -13.98 21.76
C MET A 154 20.64 -15.00 22.85
N GLU A 155 19.66 -15.81 23.26
CA GLU A 155 19.92 -16.96 24.12
C GLU A 155 20.67 -18.04 23.33
N THR A 156 21.93 -18.27 23.68
CA THR A 156 22.70 -19.44 23.23
C THR A 156 22.48 -20.61 24.19
N ASN A 157 21.52 -21.48 23.88
CA ASN A 157 21.41 -22.79 24.54
C ASN A 157 22.73 -23.55 24.35
N SER A 158 23.47 -23.72 25.45
CA SER A 158 24.81 -24.36 25.52
C SER A 158 24.79 -25.53 26.49
#